data_AF-I4GYP9-F1
#
_entry.id   AF-I4GYP9-F1
#
_cell.length_a   1.000
_cell.length_b   1.000
_cell.length_c   1.000
_cell.angle_alpha   90.00
_cell.angle_beta   90.00
_cell.angle_gamma   90.00
#
_symmetry.space_group_name_H-M   'P 1'
#
loop_
_entity.id
_entity.type
_entity.pdbx_description
1 polymer ?
#
loop_
_entity_poly.entity_id
_entity_poly.type
_entity_poly.pdbx_seq_one_letter_code
_entity_poly.pdbx_strand_id
1 'polypeptide(L)'
;MGRIIGTKIAIFSLGSPMINASLQYPVFGPDIHCPHCRQLIPALTLTDTYLCPRHGAFEADPKTGELVHLQSGRHWRLWNGEWYRQHTHPDGIRFEIHEALDRLYTQGFKATKVIIANRYRDLVSSYLERNTTWRGNEPGEAIIPRLYGLPVEFSPDAPDEPCWDVINFDLEKEPGVPKRYPYFRLFD
;
A
#
# COMPACT_ATOMS: atom_id res chain seq x y z
N MET A 1 62.69 21.50 -42.59
CA MET A 1 62.06 22.76 -42.18
C MET A 1 60.62 22.50 -41.73
N GLY A 2 60.21 23.07 -40.59
CA GLY A 2 58.79 23.34 -40.29
C GLY A 2 58.07 22.41 -39.31
N ARG A 3 58.36 22.52 -38.00
CA ARG A 3 57.43 22.20 -36.90
C ARG A 3 56.42 23.36 -36.78
N ILE A 4 55.12 23.10 -36.71
CA ILE A 4 54.16 23.95 -35.99
C ILE A 4 53.16 23.06 -35.23
N ILE A 5 52.86 23.54 -34.03
CA ILE A 5 52.24 22.95 -32.86
C ILE A 5 50.82 23.55 -32.73
N GLY A 6 49.89 22.82 -32.13
CA GLY A 6 48.62 23.35 -31.60
C GLY A 6 47.46 23.19 -32.60
N THR A 7 46.24 22.88 -32.20
CA THR A 7 45.61 23.07 -30.89
C THR A 7 44.41 22.13 -30.81
N LYS A 8 44.32 21.36 -29.71
CA LYS A 8 43.10 20.62 -29.35
C LYS A 8 41.99 21.64 -29.13
N ILE A 9 40.98 21.67 -29.99
CA ILE A 9 39.73 22.36 -29.70
C ILE A 9 39.01 21.50 -28.66
N ALA A 10 39.19 21.85 -27.40
CA ALA A 10 38.29 21.45 -26.34
C ALA A 10 36.95 22.14 -26.62
N ILE A 11 36.00 21.40 -27.19
CA ILE A 11 34.60 21.81 -27.13
C ILE A 11 34.22 21.62 -25.66
N PHE A 12 34.35 22.69 -24.89
CA PHE A 12 33.64 22.84 -23.63
C PHE A 12 32.15 22.74 -24.01
N SER A 13 31.57 21.56 -23.79
CA SER A 13 30.12 21.44 -23.71
C SER A 13 29.70 22.34 -22.56
N LEU A 14 29.22 23.54 -22.92
CA LEU A 14 28.52 24.44 -22.02
C LEU A 14 27.53 23.59 -21.24
N GLY A 15 27.64 23.69 -19.91
CA GLY A 15 26.79 22.96 -18.99
C GLY A 15 25.35 23.09 -19.44
N SER A 16 24.72 21.92 -19.65
CA SER A 16 23.27 21.85 -19.74
C SER A 16 22.73 22.62 -18.54
N PRO A 17 21.80 23.57 -18.72
CA PRO A 17 21.17 24.18 -17.57
C PRO A 17 20.59 23.04 -16.73
N MET A 18 20.98 22.99 -15.46
CA MET A 18 20.31 22.17 -14.47
C MET A 18 18.83 22.48 -14.58
N ILE A 19 18.09 21.58 -15.22
CA ILE A 19 16.63 21.63 -15.21
C ILE A 19 16.30 21.33 -13.76
N ASN A 20 15.97 22.39 -13.03
CA ASN A 20 15.48 22.32 -11.67
C ASN A 20 14.32 21.31 -11.66
N ALA A 21 14.56 20.12 -11.10
CA ALA A 21 13.55 19.07 -10.91
C ALA A 21 12.49 19.46 -9.85
N SER A 22 12.32 20.76 -9.59
CA SER A 22 11.62 21.35 -8.45
C SER A 22 10.29 22.02 -8.82
N LEU A 23 9.74 21.73 -10.01
CA LEU A 23 8.41 22.19 -10.44
C LEU A 23 7.65 21.13 -11.25
N GLN A 24 7.85 19.82 -11.00
CA GLN A 24 6.96 18.78 -11.54
C GLN A 24 5.69 18.68 -10.69
N TYR A 25 4.92 19.76 -10.71
CA TYR A 25 3.53 19.73 -10.30
C TYR A 25 2.70 19.30 -11.51
N PRO A 26 1.74 18.39 -11.36
CA PRO A 26 1.40 17.67 -10.13
C PRO A 26 2.22 16.38 -9.96
N VAL A 27 2.48 15.97 -8.71
CA VAL A 27 3.30 14.79 -8.34
C VAL A 27 2.85 13.49 -8.99
N PHE A 28 1.53 13.29 -9.15
CA PHE A 28 0.96 12.08 -9.76
C PHE A 28 0.53 12.28 -11.21
N GLY A 29 0.94 13.39 -11.83
CA GLY A 29 0.54 13.76 -13.19
C GLY A 29 -0.73 14.62 -13.24
N PRO A 30 -1.15 15.02 -14.45
CA PRO A 30 -2.23 15.99 -14.64
C PRO A 30 -3.60 15.49 -14.17
N ASP A 31 -3.79 14.17 -14.11
CA ASP A 31 -5.04 13.54 -13.73
C ASP A 31 -4.76 12.28 -12.89
N ILE A 32 -5.65 12.00 -11.93
CA ILE A 32 -5.63 10.75 -11.16
C ILE A 32 -7.02 10.13 -11.12
N HIS A 33 -7.10 8.84 -10.83
CA HIS A 33 -8.38 8.23 -10.43
C HIS A 33 -8.66 8.56 -8.97
N CYS A 34 -9.86 9.08 -8.67
CA CYS A 34 -10.29 9.35 -7.31
C CYS A 34 -10.25 8.05 -6.47
N PRO A 35 -9.57 8.02 -5.30
CA PRO A 35 -9.48 6.82 -4.48
C PRO A 35 -10.84 6.27 -3.98
N HIS A 36 -11.88 7.11 -3.97
CA HIS A 36 -13.22 6.73 -3.49
C HIS A 36 -14.17 6.24 -4.59
N CYS A 37 -14.26 6.95 -5.71
CA CYS A 37 -15.23 6.63 -6.77
C CYS A 37 -14.60 6.20 -8.09
N ARG A 38 -13.27 6.18 -8.18
CA ARG A 38 -12.51 5.83 -9.38
C ARG A 38 -12.82 6.68 -10.61
N GLN A 39 -13.49 7.83 -10.46
CA GLN A 39 -13.62 8.82 -11.53
C GLN A 39 -12.27 9.51 -11.76
N LEU A 40 -11.93 9.77 -13.02
CA LEU A 40 -10.76 10.56 -13.36
C LEU A 40 -10.99 12.01 -12.89
N ILE A 41 -10.04 12.56 -12.14
CA ILE A 41 -10.09 13.91 -11.59
C ILE A 41 -8.82 14.67 -11.97
N PRO A 42 -8.94 15.89 -12.49
CA PRO A 42 -7.78 16.69 -12.87
C PRO A 42 -7.15 17.34 -11.64
N ALA A 43 -5.85 17.58 -11.73
CA ALA A 43 -5.16 18.47 -10.81
C ALA A 43 -5.56 19.93 -11.06
N LEU A 44 -5.53 20.72 -9.99
CA LEU A 44 -5.61 22.16 -10.11
C LEU A 44 -4.30 22.70 -10.69
N THR A 45 -4.42 23.72 -11.52
CA THR A 45 -3.30 24.26 -12.29
C THR A 45 -2.14 24.66 -11.37
N LEU A 46 -0.97 24.08 -11.61
CA LEU A 46 0.27 24.34 -10.87
C LEU A 46 0.18 24.01 -9.37
N THR A 47 -0.66 23.06 -8.97
CA THR A 47 -0.70 22.55 -7.60
C THR A 47 -0.65 21.02 -7.57
N ASP A 48 -0.47 20.47 -6.37
CA ASP A 48 -0.57 19.03 -6.06
C ASP A 48 -1.99 18.64 -5.60
N THR A 49 -2.98 19.49 -5.89
CA THR A 49 -4.36 19.31 -5.43
C THR A 49 -5.23 18.76 -6.55
N TYR A 50 -6.06 17.77 -6.24
CA TYR A 50 -7.04 17.17 -7.15
C TYR A 50 -8.43 17.34 -6.57
N LEU A 51 -9.39 17.77 -7.38
CA LEU A 51 -10.75 18.03 -6.92
C LEU A 51 -11.74 17.02 -7.48
N CYS A 52 -12.23 16.12 -6.61
CA CYS A 52 -13.33 15.24 -6.95
C CYS A 52 -14.68 15.94 -6.72
N PRO A 53 -15.57 16.03 -7.73
CA PRO A 53 -16.88 16.64 -7.57
C PRO A 53 -17.75 15.98 -6.49
N ARG A 54 -17.51 14.69 -6.19
CA ARG A 54 -18.28 13.90 -5.24
C ARG A 54 -17.65 13.79 -3.86
N HIS A 55 -16.32 13.78 -3.80
CA HIS A 55 -15.57 13.46 -2.59
C HIS A 55 -14.65 14.59 -2.13
N GLY A 56 -14.66 15.76 -2.78
CA GLY A 56 -13.86 16.89 -2.35
C GLY A 56 -12.39 16.83 -2.77
N ALA A 57 -11.56 17.59 -2.05
CA ALA A 57 -10.19 17.86 -2.43
C ALA A 57 -9.20 16.85 -1.82
N PHE A 58 -8.25 16.42 -2.66
CA PHE A 58 -7.11 15.60 -2.29
C PHE A 58 -5.84 16.40 -2.55
N GLU A 59 -4.85 16.28 -1.68
CA GLU A 59 -3.55 16.93 -1.81
C GLU A 59 -2.46 15.86 -1.81
N ALA A 60 -1.59 15.89 -2.82
CA ALA A 60 -0.41 15.05 -2.85
C ALA A 60 0.71 15.70 -2.03
N ASP A 61 1.36 14.90 -1.19
CA ASP A 61 2.57 15.32 -0.50
C ASP A 61 3.79 14.88 -1.33
N PRO A 62 4.52 15.82 -1.97
CA PRO A 62 5.68 15.50 -2.82
C PRO A 62 6.83 14.84 -2.05
N LYS A 63 6.88 14.97 -0.72
CA LYS A 63 7.96 14.41 0.11
C LYS A 63 7.70 12.96 0.45
N THR A 64 6.46 12.61 0.74
CA THR A 64 6.07 11.27 1.20
C THR A 64 5.50 10.41 0.07
N GLY A 65 5.07 11.02 -1.03
CA GLY A 65 4.36 10.31 -2.09
C GLY A 65 2.96 9.84 -1.67
N GLU A 66 2.38 10.47 -0.64
CA GLU A 66 1.04 10.19 -0.17
C GLU A 66 0.02 11.13 -0.82
N LEU A 67 -1.18 10.62 -1.05
CA LEU A 67 -2.34 11.42 -1.38
C LEU A 67 -3.22 11.54 -0.13
N VAL A 68 -3.51 12.76 0.31
CA VAL A 68 -4.26 13.04 1.53
C VAL A 68 -5.61 13.64 1.17
N HIS A 69 -6.69 13.06 1.68
CA HIS A 69 -8.02 13.66 1.56
C HIS A 69 -8.21 14.72 2.64
N LEU A 70 -8.33 15.98 2.22
CA LEU A 70 -8.27 17.14 3.13
C LEU A 70 -9.40 17.18 4.16
N GLN A 71 -10.60 16.68 3.80
CA GLN A 71 -11.77 16.77 4.68
C GLN A 71 -11.77 15.67 5.76
N SER A 72 -11.20 14.50 5.47
CA SER A 72 -11.22 13.36 6.40
C SER A 72 -9.86 12.99 6.99
N GLY A 73 -8.77 13.60 6.53
CA GLY A 73 -7.41 13.21 6.90
C GLY A 73 -7.07 11.76 6.58
N ARG A 74 -7.68 11.19 5.54
CA ARG A 74 -7.36 9.82 5.10
C ARG A 74 -6.19 9.89 4.13
N HIS A 75 -5.33 8.87 4.17
CA HIS A 75 -4.10 8.81 3.40
C HIS A 75 -4.16 7.63 2.43
N TRP A 76 -3.60 7.82 1.23
CA TRP A 76 -3.42 6.76 0.24
C TRP A 76 -2.00 6.79 -0.31
N ARG A 77 -1.51 5.62 -0.69
CA ARG A 77 -0.26 5.45 -1.43
C ARG A 77 -0.57 4.73 -2.74
N LEU A 78 0.14 5.08 -3.81
CA LEU A 78 -0.05 4.50 -5.14
C LEU A 78 0.94 3.36 -5.35
N TRP A 79 0.45 2.20 -5.76
CA TRP A 79 1.29 1.09 -6.19
C TRP A 79 0.68 0.39 -7.40
N ASN A 80 1.47 0.22 -8.45
CA ASN A 80 1.07 -0.42 -9.71
C ASN A 80 -0.26 0.12 -10.30
N GLY A 81 -0.50 1.44 -10.15
CA GLY A 81 -1.71 2.10 -10.64
C GLY A 81 -2.93 2.01 -9.70
N GLU A 82 -2.82 1.36 -8.55
CA GLU A 82 -3.89 1.23 -7.56
C GLU A 82 -3.61 2.01 -6.27
N TRP A 83 -4.66 2.60 -5.71
CA TRP A 83 -4.60 3.35 -4.46
C TRP A 83 -4.83 2.45 -3.25
N TYR A 84 -3.85 2.40 -2.36
CA TYR A 84 -3.92 1.68 -1.09
C TYR A 84 -4.14 2.66 0.05
N ARG A 85 -5.30 2.57 0.69
CA ARG A 85 -5.63 3.41 1.85
C ARG A 85 -4.74 3.01 3.03
N GLN A 86 -4.02 3.96 3.61
CA GLN A 86 -3.24 3.71 4.81
C GLN A 86 -4.14 3.84 6.05
N HIS A 87 -4.03 2.88 6.97
CA HIS A 87 -4.84 2.82 8.19
C HIS A 87 -4.07 3.28 9.42
N THR A 88 -4.77 3.97 10.31
CA THR A 88 -4.25 4.35 11.65
C THR A 88 -4.99 3.63 12.77
N HIS A 89 -6.04 2.88 12.44
CA HIS A 89 -6.87 2.13 13.39
C HIS A 89 -6.89 0.65 13.02
N PRO A 90 -6.76 -0.28 13.99
CA PRO A 90 -6.76 -1.72 13.73
C PRO A 90 -8.02 -2.20 12.99
N ASP A 91 -9.18 -1.63 13.33
CA ASP A 91 -10.43 -2.01 12.67
C ASP A 91 -10.47 -1.65 11.18
N GLY A 92 -9.72 -0.62 10.75
CA GLY A 92 -9.65 -0.25 9.34
C GLY A 92 -9.05 -1.36 8.48
N ILE A 93 -7.87 -1.85 8.90
CA ILE A 93 -7.20 -2.95 8.20
C ILE A 93 -7.93 -4.29 8.39
N ARG A 94 -8.48 -4.56 9.60
CA ARG A 94 -9.27 -5.78 9.85
C ARG A 94 -10.50 -5.84 8.94
N PHE A 95 -11.21 -4.72 8.76
CA PHE A 95 -12.35 -4.64 7.85
C PHE A 95 -11.93 -4.86 6.40
N GLU A 96 -10.84 -4.24 5.95
CA GLU A 96 -10.33 -4.41 4.58
C GLU A 96 -9.95 -5.88 4.28
N ILE A 97 -9.30 -6.55 5.24
CA ILE A 97 -8.97 -7.98 5.16
C ILE A 97 -10.25 -8.81 5.09
N HIS A 98 -11.25 -8.52 5.92
CA HIS A 98 -12.53 -9.24 5.90
C HIS A 98 -13.22 -9.12 4.54
N GLU A 99 -13.31 -7.91 4.00
CA GLU A 99 -13.93 -7.66 2.70
C GLU A 99 -13.16 -8.38 1.57
N ALA A 100 -11.82 -8.41 1.64
CA ALA A 100 -11.00 -9.15 0.70
C ALA A 100 -11.22 -10.66 0.78
N LEU A 101 -11.38 -11.21 1.99
CA LEU A 101 -11.73 -12.62 2.18
C LEU A 101 -13.10 -12.95 1.56
N ASP A 102 -14.11 -12.10 1.77
CA ASP A 102 -15.45 -12.31 1.19
C ASP A 102 -15.42 -12.29 -0.34
N ARG A 103 -14.67 -11.34 -0.94
CA ARG A 103 -14.46 -11.30 -2.38
C ARG A 103 -13.75 -12.55 -2.89
N LEU A 104 -12.71 -12.99 -2.18
CA LEU A 104 -11.94 -14.19 -2.51
C LEU A 104 -12.84 -15.45 -2.53
N TYR A 105 -13.71 -15.59 -1.53
CA TYR A 105 -14.64 -16.72 -1.46
C TYR A 105 -15.68 -16.71 -2.58
N THR A 106 -16.18 -15.53 -2.94
CA THR A 106 -17.11 -15.38 -4.07
C THR A 106 -16.46 -15.78 -5.41
N GLN A 107 -15.13 -15.68 -5.51
CA GLN A 107 -14.35 -16.13 -6.67
C GLN A 107 -14.02 -17.63 -6.65
N GLY A 108 -14.44 -18.39 -5.64
CA GLY A 108 -14.19 -19.83 -5.53
C GLY A 108 -12.81 -20.21 -4.98
N PHE A 109 -12.11 -19.26 -4.36
CA PHE A 109 -10.82 -19.49 -3.70
C PHE A 109 -10.97 -19.50 -2.19
N LYS A 110 -10.05 -20.17 -1.51
CA LYS A 110 -9.95 -20.18 -0.05
C LYS A 110 -8.62 -19.57 0.37
N ALA A 111 -8.67 -18.65 1.34
CA ALA A 111 -7.46 -18.13 1.95
C ALA A 111 -6.83 -19.19 2.85
N THR A 112 -5.51 -19.31 2.80
CA THR A 112 -4.69 -20.18 3.66
C THR A 112 -3.95 -19.39 4.72
N LYS A 113 -3.61 -18.13 4.42
CA LYS A 113 -2.81 -17.25 5.27
C LYS A 113 -3.10 -15.79 4.98
N VAL A 114 -2.97 -14.93 5.99
CA VAL A 114 -2.96 -13.47 5.83
C VAL A 114 -1.56 -12.96 6.08
N ILE A 115 -0.97 -12.26 5.11
CA ILE A 115 0.32 -11.58 5.25
C ILE A 115 0.02 -10.11 5.45
N ILE A 116 0.27 -9.56 6.64
CA ILE A 116 0.02 -8.16 6.96
C ILE A 116 1.33 -7.37 6.85
N ALA A 117 1.30 -6.16 6.31
CA ALA A 117 2.51 -5.34 6.26
C ALA A 117 3.10 -5.10 7.65
N ASN A 118 4.41 -5.22 7.79
CA ASN A 118 5.09 -5.14 9.09
C ASN A 118 4.81 -3.83 9.86
N ARG A 119 4.58 -2.72 9.13
CA ARG A 119 4.19 -1.42 9.71
C ARG A 119 2.90 -1.45 10.54
N TYR A 120 2.05 -2.45 10.35
CA TYR A 120 0.83 -2.65 11.12
C TYR A 120 0.98 -3.61 12.30
N ARG A 121 2.17 -4.18 12.52
CA ARG A 121 2.42 -5.14 13.60
C ARG A 121 1.90 -4.67 14.94
N ASP A 122 2.38 -3.53 15.41
CA ASP A 122 2.00 -3.00 16.73
C ASP A 122 0.51 -2.60 16.76
N LEU A 123 -0.02 -2.16 15.63
CA LEU A 123 -1.42 -1.75 15.49
C LEU A 123 -2.38 -2.93 15.68
N VAL A 124 -2.09 -4.09 15.11
CA VAL A 124 -3.01 -5.25 15.08
C VAL A 124 -2.69 -6.33 16.10
N SER A 125 -1.48 -6.36 16.68
CA SER A 125 -1.00 -7.46 17.52
C SER A 125 -1.89 -7.78 18.73
N SER A 126 -2.58 -6.78 19.29
CA SER A 126 -3.51 -6.96 20.42
C SER A 126 -4.85 -7.60 20.02
N TYR A 127 -5.17 -7.61 18.73
CA TYR A 127 -6.42 -8.14 18.18
C TYR A 127 -6.26 -9.52 17.54
N LEU A 128 -5.02 -10.03 17.48
CA LEU A 128 -4.74 -11.35 16.95
C LEU A 128 -5.08 -12.42 18.00
N GLU A 129 -5.83 -13.42 17.59
CA GLU A 129 -6.12 -14.61 18.37
C GLU A 129 -4.82 -15.36 18.62
N ARG A 130 -4.36 -15.41 19.87
CA ARG A 130 -3.29 -16.31 20.28
C ARG A 130 -3.95 -17.62 20.69
N ASN A 131 -3.73 -18.67 19.90
CA ASN A 131 -4.27 -19.99 20.23
C ASN A 131 -3.54 -20.49 21.49
N THR A 132 -4.12 -20.26 22.67
CA THR A 132 -3.71 -20.97 23.89
C THR A 132 -4.36 -22.34 23.85
N THR A 133 -3.83 -23.26 23.05
CA THR A 133 -4.23 -24.66 23.12
C THR A 133 -3.80 -25.21 24.49
N TRP A 134 -4.70 -25.14 25.47
CA TRP A 134 -4.58 -25.76 26.80
C TRP A 134 -4.62 -27.31 26.75
N ARG A 135 -4.20 -27.92 25.63
CA ARG A 135 -3.92 -29.35 25.52
C ARG A 135 -2.76 -29.59 24.57
N GLY A 136 -1.59 -29.81 25.15
CA GLY A 136 -0.53 -30.61 24.53
C GLY A 136 0.43 -29.90 23.58
N ASN A 137 0.85 -28.66 23.85
CA ASN A 137 2.03 -28.15 23.16
C ASN A 137 3.28 -28.82 23.74
N GLU A 138 4.07 -29.43 22.85
CA GLU A 138 5.48 -29.72 23.12
C GLU A 138 6.21 -28.39 23.42
N PRO A 139 7.20 -28.38 24.32
CA PRO A 139 7.93 -27.17 24.66
C PRO A 139 8.80 -26.76 23.47
N GLY A 140 8.32 -25.80 22.67
CA GLY A 140 9.07 -25.25 21.53
C GLY A 140 8.23 -24.68 20.38
N GLU A 141 6.92 -24.98 20.31
CA GLU A 141 6.08 -24.50 19.21
C GLU A 141 5.65 -23.03 19.42
N ALA A 142 6.13 -22.14 18.55
CA ALA A 142 5.76 -20.73 18.56
C ALA A 142 4.24 -20.59 18.39
N ILE A 143 3.60 -19.81 19.26
CA ILE A 143 2.16 -19.52 19.15
C ILE A 143 1.95 -18.66 17.90
N ILE A 144 1.49 -19.28 16.81
CA ILE A 144 1.19 -18.58 15.56
C ILE A 144 -0.06 -17.72 15.80
N PRO A 145 0.04 -16.38 15.63
CA PRO A 145 -1.10 -15.50 15.78
C PRO A 145 -2.11 -15.76 14.66
N ARG A 146 -3.39 -15.61 14.95
CA ARG A 146 -4.47 -15.80 13.99
C ARG A 146 -5.34 -14.57 13.86
N LEU A 147 -5.85 -14.36 12.66
CA LEU A 147 -6.91 -13.40 12.37
C LEU A 147 -7.96 -14.14 11.57
N TYR A 148 -9.19 -14.09 12.05
CA TYR A 148 -10.30 -14.75 11.36
C TYR A 148 -10.13 -16.26 11.17
N GLY A 149 -9.49 -16.91 12.15
CA GLY A 149 -9.11 -18.32 12.10
C GLY A 149 -7.94 -18.67 11.18
N LEU A 150 -7.41 -17.71 10.41
CA LEU A 150 -6.27 -17.88 9.51
C LEU A 150 -4.96 -17.54 10.22
N PRO A 151 -3.86 -18.27 9.96
CA PRO A 151 -2.53 -17.87 10.43
C PRO A 151 -2.13 -16.51 9.84
N VAL A 152 -1.52 -15.68 10.67
CA VAL A 152 -1.01 -14.35 10.31
C VAL A 152 0.51 -14.37 10.29
N GLU A 153 1.07 -13.91 9.18
CA GLU A 153 2.48 -13.55 9.06
C GLU A 153 2.58 -12.05 8.82
N PHE A 154 3.74 -11.49 9.18
CA PHE A 154 4.06 -10.11 8.84
C PHE A 154 5.04 -10.10 7.69
N SER A 155 4.86 -9.16 6.77
CA SER A 155 5.76 -8.98 5.64
C SER A 155 7.21 -8.70 6.08
N PRO A 156 8.18 -8.87 5.18
CA PRO A 156 9.49 -8.23 5.32
C PRO A 156 9.35 -6.71 5.45
N ASP A 157 10.43 -6.07 5.88
CA ASP A 157 10.51 -4.62 5.87
C ASP A 157 10.64 -4.09 4.43
N ALA A 158 10.19 -2.85 4.21
CA ALA A 158 10.21 -2.19 2.91
C ALA A 158 11.58 -2.18 2.17
N PRO A 159 12.76 -2.13 2.84
CA PRO A 159 14.05 -2.19 2.15
C PRO A 159 14.28 -3.49 1.38
N ASP A 160 13.69 -4.60 1.85
CA ASP A 160 13.83 -5.91 1.22
C ASP A 160 12.80 -6.08 0.09
N GLU A 161 11.58 -5.59 0.32
CA GLU A 161 10.47 -5.66 -0.64
C GLU A 161 9.65 -4.35 -0.66
N PRO A 162 9.94 -3.42 -1.59
CA PRO A 162 9.36 -2.07 -1.59
C PRO A 162 7.83 -2.00 -1.70
N CYS A 163 7.19 -3.04 -2.23
CA CYS A 163 5.73 -3.10 -2.32
C CYS A 163 5.06 -3.02 -0.94
N TRP A 164 5.72 -3.50 0.12
CA TRP A 164 5.23 -3.48 1.50
C TRP A 164 5.35 -2.11 2.17
N ASP A 165 5.84 -1.09 1.49
CA ASP A 165 5.64 0.29 1.95
C ASP A 165 4.24 0.82 1.54
N VAL A 166 3.58 0.18 0.58
CA VAL A 166 2.29 0.64 0.05
C VAL A 166 1.16 -0.36 0.35
N ILE A 167 1.36 -1.63 0.01
CA ILE A 167 0.37 -2.70 0.18
C ILE A 167 0.13 -2.95 1.67
N ASN A 168 -1.13 -3.07 2.07
CA ASN A 168 -1.51 -3.24 3.49
C ASN A 168 -1.41 -4.70 3.94
N PHE A 169 -1.83 -5.61 3.09
CA PHE A 169 -1.81 -7.05 3.31
C PHE A 169 -1.92 -7.79 1.97
N ASP A 170 -1.61 -9.08 2.00
CA ASP A 170 -1.90 -10.03 0.93
C ASP A 170 -2.53 -11.31 1.51
N LEU A 171 -3.22 -12.06 0.65
CA LEU A 171 -3.88 -13.31 0.98
C LEU A 171 -3.28 -14.44 0.15
N GLU A 172 -2.56 -15.35 0.81
CA GLU A 172 -2.26 -16.63 0.16
C GLU A 172 -3.57 -17.42 -0.01
N LYS A 173 -3.74 -17.98 -1.20
CA LYS A 173 -5.00 -18.60 -1.61
C LYS A 173 -4.77 -19.89 -2.36
N GLU A 174 -5.72 -20.80 -2.19
CA GLU A 174 -5.80 -22.08 -2.90
C GLU A 174 -7.16 -22.20 -3.62
N PRO A 175 -7.24 -22.96 -4.73
CA PRO A 175 -8.52 -23.30 -5.34
C PRO A 175 -9.40 -24.07 -4.37
N GLY A 176 -10.65 -23.64 -4.20
CA GLY A 176 -11.62 -24.35 -3.38
C GLY A 176 -12.48 -23.40 -2.56
N VAL A 177 -13.74 -23.77 -2.39
CA VAL A 177 -14.67 -23.07 -1.48
C VAL A 177 -14.44 -23.60 -0.06
N PRO A 178 -14.32 -22.76 0.97
CA PRO A 178 -14.19 -23.24 2.34
C PRO A 178 -15.33 -24.18 2.71
N LYS A 179 -14.98 -25.37 3.23
CA LYS A 179 -15.98 -26.34 3.71
C LYS A 179 -16.80 -25.82 4.90
N ARG A 180 -16.29 -24.80 5.62
CA ARG A 180 -17.00 -24.05 6.65
C ARG A 180 -16.60 -22.59 6.54
N TYR A 181 -17.56 -21.74 6.22
CA TYR A 181 -17.41 -20.30 6.35
C TYR A 181 -17.36 -19.96 7.86
N PRO A 182 -16.25 -19.42 8.41
CA PRO A 182 -16.13 -19.21 9.86
C PRO A 182 -17.12 -18.19 10.43
N TYR A 183 -17.71 -17.34 9.57
CA TYR A 183 -18.46 -16.16 9.97
C TYR A 183 -19.98 -16.28 9.95
N PHE A 184 -20.53 -17.48 9.75
CA PHE A 184 -21.98 -17.68 9.91
C PHE A 184 -22.46 -17.49 11.36
N ARG A 185 -21.57 -17.23 12.34
CA ARG A 185 -21.91 -17.11 13.78
C ARG A 185 -21.35 -15.86 14.46
N LEU A 186 -21.33 -14.70 13.79
CA LEU A 186 -21.02 -13.42 14.45
C LEU A 186 -22.25 -12.59 14.85
N PHE A 187 -23.47 -13.11 14.65
CA PHE A 187 -24.73 -12.41 14.99
C PHE A 187 -25.73 -13.30 15.76
N ASP A 188 -25.27 -14.06 16.77
CA ASP A 188 -26.13 -14.72 17.78
C ASP A 188 -25.64 -14.35 19.18
#